data_AF-A0A1V0A0R2-F1
#
_entry.id   AF-A0A1V0A0R2-F1
#
_cell.length_a   1.000
_cell.length_b   1.000
_cell.length_c   1.000
_cell.angle_alpha   90.00
_cell.angle_beta   90.00
_cell.angle_gamma   90.00
#
_symmetry.space_group_name_H-M   'P 1'
#
loop_
_entity.id
_entity.type
_entity.pdbx_description
1 polymer ?
#
loop_
_entity_poly.entity_id
_entity_poly.type
_entity_poly.pdbx_seq_one_letter_code
_entity_poly.pdbx_strand_id
1 'polypeptide(L)'
;MAVRWPLGLRARARRRPVNGHDVLAKVVALPVSTWRYRNDGDHVWHLGPMAQDWWAAFGLGGTDKAIHCIDANGVALVAIQALHREVESLRAELRRLRESSD
;
A
#
# COMPACT_ATOMS: atom_id res chain seq x y z
N MET A 1 21.82 23.38 -7.51
CA MET A 1 21.23 24.28 -6.51
C MET A 1 20.58 23.42 -5.43
N ALA A 2 21.10 23.46 -4.20
CA ALA A 2 20.58 22.69 -3.07
C ALA A 2 19.76 23.61 -2.17
N VAL A 3 18.48 23.27 -1.95
CA VAL A 3 17.62 24.02 -1.03
C VAL A 3 18.11 23.76 0.40
N ARG A 4 18.56 24.82 1.08
CA ARG A 4 19.07 24.78 2.44
C ARG A 4 17.92 25.05 3.40
N TRP A 5 17.46 24.03 4.12
CA TRP A 5 16.46 24.18 5.18
C TRP A 5 17.11 24.76 6.44
N PRO A 6 16.51 25.76 7.13
CA PRO A 6 17.07 26.32 8.35
C PRO A 6 17.09 25.28 9.48
N LEU A 7 18.16 25.36 10.27
CA LEU A 7 18.56 24.41 11.31
C LEU A 7 17.46 24.20 12.37
N GLY A 8 17.22 22.94 12.78
CA GLY A 8 16.62 22.67 14.09
C GLY A 8 15.89 21.34 14.27
N LEU A 9 15.01 20.94 13.36
CA LEU A 9 14.22 19.71 13.54
C LEU A 9 14.65 18.60 12.57
N ARG A 10 15.77 17.95 12.89
CA ARG A 10 15.85 16.51 12.60
C ARG A 10 15.13 15.80 13.75
N ALA A 11 13.80 15.84 13.75
CA ALA A 11 13.06 14.85 14.49
C ALA A 11 13.50 13.50 13.91
N ARG A 12 14.33 12.75 14.63
CA ARG A 12 14.63 11.36 14.30
C ARG A 12 13.34 10.60 14.54
N ALA A 13 12.41 10.67 13.59
CA ALA A 13 11.20 9.88 13.64
C ALA A 13 11.63 8.42 13.77
N ARG A 14 11.13 7.73 14.79
CA ARG A 14 11.39 6.31 14.99
C ARG A 14 10.80 5.57 13.79
N ARG A 15 11.66 5.11 12.89
CA ARG A 15 11.26 4.29 11.73
C ARG A 15 11.21 2.83 12.15
N ARG A 16 10.15 2.13 11.79
CA ARG A 16 10.07 0.68 11.90
C ARG A 16 10.16 0.11 10.49
N PRO A 17 11.04 -0.88 10.24
CA PRO A 17 11.04 -1.56 8.95
C PRO A 17 9.68 -2.25 8.75
N VAL A 18 9.26 -2.34 7.48
CA VAL A 18 8.03 -3.04 7.07
C VAL A 18 8.42 -4.19 6.15
N ASN A 19 7.74 -5.32 6.29
CA ASN A 19 7.86 -6.41 5.32
C ASN A 19 6.91 -6.13 4.15
N GLY A 20 7.49 -5.86 2.97
CA GLY A 20 6.71 -5.55 1.78
C GLY A 20 5.83 -6.71 1.29
N HIS A 21 6.29 -7.95 1.46
CA HIS A 21 5.50 -9.13 1.04
C HIS A 21 4.26 -9.29 1.92
N ASP A 22 4.37 -9.08 3.23
CA ASP A 22 3.20 -9.13 4.14
C ASP A 22 2.18 -8.03 3.81
N VAL A 23 2.67 -6.82 3.49
CA VAL A 23 1.81 -5.72 3.06
C VAL A 23 1.11 -6.04 1.74
N LEU A 24 1.84 -6.56 0.76
CA LEU A 24 1.26 -6.98 -0.52
C LEU A 24 0.21 -8.09 -0.33
N ALA A 25 0.51 -9.12 0.47
CA ALA A 25 -0.42 -10.20 0.75
C ALA A 25 -1.74 -9.69 1.37
N LYS A 26 -1.64 -8.75 2.31
CA LYS A 26 -2.82 -8.08 2.90
C LYS A 26 -3.60 -7.26 1.87
N VAL A 27 -2.92 -6.52 0.99
CA VAL A 27 -3.56 -5.76 -0.10
C VAL A 27 -4.30 -6.70 -1.06
N VAL A 28 -3.69 -7.83 -1.43
CA VAL A 28 -4.31 -8.83 -2.33
C VAL A 28 -5.54 -9.48 -1.71
N ALA A 29 -5.52 -9.72 -0.39
CA ALA A 29 -6.65 -10.30 0.33
C ALA A 29 -7.77 -9.29 0.67
N LEU A 30 -7.52 -7.99 0.49
CA LEU A 30 -8.43 -6.95 0.93
C LEU A 30 -9.66 -6.87 0.02
N PRO A 31 -10.90 -6.96 0.56
CA PRO A 31 -12.10 -6.77 -0.25
C PRO A 31 -12.13 -5.36 -0.84
N VAL A 32 -12.37 -5.26 -2.15
CA VAL A 32 -12.55 -4.00 -2.86
C VAL A 32 -13.91 -4.02 -3.54
N SER A 33 -14.66 -2.94 -3.36
CA SER A 33 -15.97 -2.75 -3.98
C SER A 33 -16.17 -1.29 -4.35
N THR A 34 -17.19 -1.03 -5.16
CA THR A 34 -17.75 0.31 -5.27
C THR A 34 -18.81 0.49 -4.19
N TRP A 35 -18.76 1.62 -3.49
CA TRP A 35 -19.67 1.92 -2.40
C TRP A 35 -19.93 3.42 -2.31
N ARG A 36 -20.96 3.80 -1.54
CA ARG A 36 -21.29 5.20 -1.23
C ARG A 36 -21.66 5.35 0.24
N TYR A 37 -21.42 6.51 0.83
CA TYR A 37 -21.99 6.82 2.13
C TYR A 37 -23.50 7.04 2.02
N ARG A 38 -24.22 6.86 3.13
CA ARG A 38 -25.67 7.12 3.18
C ARG A 38 -26.03 8.58 2.87
N ASN A 39 -25.10 9.50 3.14
CA ASN A 39 -25.29 10.94 2.97
C ASN A 39 -24.60 11.47 1.70
N ASP A 40 -24.03 10.58 0.87
CA ASP A 40 -23.49 10.97 -0.43
C ASP A 40 -24.64 11.24 -1.41
N GLY A 41 -24.42 12.17 -2.35
CA GLY A 41 -25.35 12.36 -3.46
C GLY A 41 -25.45 11.12 -4.34
N ASP A 42 -26.54 10.97 -5.09
CA ASP A 42 -26.85 9.74 -5.86
C ASP A 42 -25.83 9.40 -6.97
N HIS A 43 -24.97 10.35 -7.34
CA HIS A 43 -23.92 10.16 -8.35
C HIS A 43 -22.52 9.93 -7.76
N VAL A 44 -22.36 9.99 -6.44
CA VAL A 44 -21.06 9.82 -5.80
C VAL A 44 -20.84 8.34 -5.49
N TRP A 45 -19.77 7.80 -6.07
CA TRP A 45 -19.30 6.44 -5.82
C TRP A 45 -17.82 6.48 -5.49
N HIS A 46 -17.45 5.74 -4.45
CA HIS A 46 -16.08 5.50 -4.06
C HIS A 46 -15.68 4.09 -4.50
N LEU A 47 -14.42 3.91 -4.88
CA LEU A 47 -13.82 2.61 -5.17
C LEU A 47 -12.75 2.33 -4.14
N GLY A 48 -12.88 1.22 -3.41
CA GLY A 48 -11.89 0.82 -2.44
C GLY A 48 -12.42 -0.15 -1.39
N PRO A 49 -11.61 -0.46 -0.39
CA PRO A 49 -12.05 -1.24 0.76
C PRO A 49 -12.98 -0.42 1.65
N MET A 50 -13.79 -1.12 2.45
CA MET A 50 -14.46 -0.51 3.59
C MET A 50 -13.43 -0.23 4.70
N ALA A 51 -13.66 0.83 5.47
CA ALA A 51 -12.73 1.28 6.50
C ALA A 51 -12.49 0.24 7.61
N GLN A 52 -13.49 -0.57 7.94
CA GLN A 52 -13.40 -1.62 8.95
C GLN A 52 -12.52 -2.78 8.48
N ASP A 53 -12.66 -3.21 7.22
CA ASP A 53 -11.82 -4.24 6.62
C ASP A 53 -10.36 -3.76 6.52
N TRP A 54 -10.17 -2.50 6.13
CA TRP A 54 -8.87 -1.84 6.15
C TRP A 54 -8.24 -1.85 7.55
N TRP A 55 -9.02 -1.46 8.57
CA TRP A 55 -8.56 -1.44 9.95
C TRP A 55 -8.18 -2.83 10.46
N ALA A 56 -9.00 -3.84 10.16
CA ALA A 56 -8.71 -5.23 10.51
C ALA A 56 -7.42 -5.74 9.84
N ALA A 57 -7.16 -5.33 8.59
CA ALA A 57 -5.96 -5.75 7.85
C ALA A 57 -4.68 -5.05 8.34
N PHE A 58 -4.72 -3.73 8.54
CA PHE A 58 -3.51 -2.92 8.72
C PHE A 58 -3.34 -2.33 10.13
N GLY A 59 -4.42 -2.09 10.86
CA GLY A 59 -4.39 -1.38 12.15
C GLY A 59 -3.78 0.01 12.06
N LEU A 60 -3.89 0.66 10.89
CA LEU A 60 -3.37 2.00 10.62
C LEU A 60 -4.48 3.05 10.73
N GLY A 61 -4.11 4.23 11.23
CA GLY A 61 -5.02 5.35 11.49
C GLY A 61 -5.41 5.49 12.96
N GLY A 62 -6.37 6.38 13.23
CA GLY A 62 -6.93 6.60 14.58
C GLY A 62 -8.34 6.02 14.78
N THR A 63 -8.94 5.39 13.77
CA THR A 63 -10.32 4.89 13.79
C THR A 63 -10.54 3.84 12.70
N ASP A 64 -11.50 2.95 12.93
CA ASP A 64 -12.02 1.96 11.97
C ASP A 64 -13.09 2.51 11.01
N LYS A 65 -13.40 3.82 11.09
CA LYS A 65 -14.44 4.49 10.29
C LYS A 65 -13.88 5.34 9.16
N ALA A 66 -12.57 5.47 9.04
CA ALA A 66 -11.93 6.26 8.01
C ALA A 66 -10.60 5.63 7.59
N ILE A 67 -10.24 5.83 6.34
CA ILE A 67 -8.92 5.50 5.82
C ILE A 67 -8.20 6.82 5.57
N HIS A 68 -7.10 7.07 6.29
CA HIS A 68 -6.30 8.25 6.04
C HIS A 68 -5.56 8.10 4.71
N CYS A 69 -5.63 9.13 3.87
CA CYS A 69 -4.99 9.11 2.54
C CYS A 69 -3.47 8.88 2.62
N ILE A 70 -2.82 9.35 3.69
CA ILE A 70 -1.39 9.11 3.93
C ILE A 70 -1.10 7.62 4.09
N ASP A 71 -1.90 6.92 4.89
CA ASP A 71 -1.74 5.48 5.13
C ASP A 71 -2.08 4.67 3.88
N ALA A 72 -3.17 5.02 3.19
CA ALA A 72 -3.56 4.42 1.90
C ALA A 72 -2.44 4.50 0.86
N ASN A 73 -1.87 5.69 0.68
CA ASN A 73 -0.77 5.92 -0.26
C ASN A 73 0.49 5.18 0.16
N GLY A 74 0.81 5.14 1.46
CA GLY A 74 1.96 4.40 1.98
C GLY A 74 1.86 2.90 1.72
N VAL A 75 0.70 2.30 2.00
CA VAL A 75 0.43 0.88 1.71
C VAL A 75 0.53 0.61 0.21
N ALA A 76 -0.06 1.46 -0.63
CA ALA A 76 0.03 1.31 -2.08
C ALA A 76 1.47 1.33 -2.59
N LEU A 77 2.30 2.28 -2.13
CA LEU A 77 3.71 2.37 -2.51
C LEU A 77 4.50 1.11 -2.11
N VAL A 78 4.30 0.62 -0.88
CA VAL A 78 4.99 -0.59 -0.39
C VAL A 78 4.54 -1.82 -1.18
N ALA A 79 3.24 -1.96 -1.45
CA ALA A 79 2.70 -3.06 -2.24
C ALA A 79 3.23 -3.05 -3.69
N ILE A 80 3.29 -1.89 -4.34
CA ILE A 80 3.87 -1.74 -5.70
C ILE A 80 5.34 -2.16 -5.70
N GLN A 81 6.14 -1.72 -4.72
CA GLN A 81 7.54 -2.10 -4.62
C GLN A 81 7.73 -3.61 -4.39
N ALA A 82 6.88 -4.23 -3.56
CA ALA A 82 6.91 -5.67 -3.32
C ALA A 82 6.52 -6.46 -4.57
N LEU A 83 5.43 -6.05 -5.23
CA LEU A 83 4.96 -6.68 -6.46
C LEU A 83 6.01 -6.58 -7.57
N HIS A 84 6.67 -5.43 -7.71
CA HIS A 84 7.76 -5.29 -8.68
C HIS A 84 8.89 -6.30 -8.43
N ARG A 85 9.28 -6.51 -7.17
CA ARG A 85 10.30 -7.53 -6.82
C ARG A 85 9.84 -8.95 -7.15
N GLU A 86 8.58 -9.28 -6.91
CA GLU A 86 8.02 -10.59 -7.29
C GLU A 86 8.03 -10.79 -8.81
N VAL A 87 7.62 -9.77 -9.57
CA VAL A 87 7.66 -9.79 -11.04
C VAL A 87 9.09 -9.98 -11.56
N GLU A 88 10.07 -9.29 -11.01
CA GLU A 88 11.48 -9.44 -11.41
C GLU A 88 12.03 -10.83 -11.06
N SER A 89 11.65 -11.38 -9.91
CA SER A 89 12.01 -12.76 -9.51
C SER A 89 11.46 -13.79 -10.51
N LEU A 90 10.16 -13.67 -10.83
CA LEU A 90 9.49 -14.55 -11.80
C LEU A 90 10.11 -14.42 -13.21
N ARG A 91 10.44 -13.19 -13.64
CA ARG A 91 11.14 -12.96 -14.93
C ARG A 91 12.51 -13.61 -14.95
N ALA A 92 13.26 -13.58 -13.84
CA ALA A 92 14.56 -14.23 -13.76
C ALA A 92 14.45 -15.76 -13.80
N GLU A 93 13.47 -16.33 -13.12
CA GLU A 93 13.19 -17.77 -13.17
C GLU A 93 12.79 -18.23 -14.57
N LEU A 94 11.90 -17.49 -15.22
CA LEU A 94 11.46 -17.79 -16.58
C LEU A 94 12.62 -17.73 -17.61
N ARG A 95 13.58 -16.81 -17.43
CA ARG A 95 14.81 -16.80 -18.25
C ARG A 95 15.64 -18.07 -18.03
N ARG A 96 15.88 -18.44 -16.78
CA ARG A 96 16.64 -19.67 -16.44
C ARG A 96 16.00 -20.93 -17.01
N LEU A 97 14.68 -21.05 -16.91
CA LEU A 97 13.96 -22.22 -17.42
C LEU A 97 14.05 -22.33 -18.96
N ARG A 98 13.98 -21.19 -19.66
CA ARG A 98 14.17 -21.15 -21.12
C ARG A 98 15.58 -21.56 -21.51
N GLU A 99 16.60 -21.03 -20.84
CA GLU A 99 18.00 -21.39 -21.07
C GLU A 99 18.31 -22.87 -20.76
N SER A 100 17.59 -23.50 -19.83
CA SER A 100 17.75 -24.94 -19.52
C SER A 100 16.98 -25.88 -20.45
N SER A 101 16.05 -25.35 -21.24
CA SER A 101 15.20 -26.12 -22.16
C SER A 101 15.68 -26.06 -23.62
N ASP A 102 16.65 -25.18 -23.90
CA ASP A 102 17.39 -25.08 -25.18
C ASP A 102 18.70 -25.90 -25.09
#